data_AF-A0A9P7GTG3-F1
#
_entry.id   AF-A0A9P7GTG3-F1
#
_cell.length_a   1.000
_cell.length_b   1.000
_cell.length_c   1.000
_cell.angle_alpha   90.00
_cell.angle_beta   90.00
_cell.angle_gamma   90.00
#
_symmetry.space_group_name_H-M   'P 1'
#
loop_
_entity.id
_entity.type
_entity.pdbx_description
1 polymer ?
#
loop_
_entity_poly.entity_id
_entity_poly.type
_entity_poly.pdbx_seq_one_letter_code
_entity_poly.pdbx_strand_id
1 'polypeptide(L)'
;MDPARDEEAGLPGDRVASQRSSIPSFLFISFMLFMLTNHNGDEFLARHQYQDALRSLTYQRSNYTAWMNGTSSEFSVPDQDPALRPILDIFNIQGSVLDPYKASYYSNITGFIHGSSNFHNITSTALLDNITVPWSSATQTYMTGINETEIGDRLGAWNWTASEKVALSVVEKLPRHMNGSTLSDTIALVHGRIELTDTNTNEDFRLEFEGVHFIKNGSIYGIAEPTSHHIDIRLLPSLVPVSAKNETAQLIEPELSARITKLKNLIDAGIIDQDSSNDEPPKSACPFSFFAQIEAFDVPERLMQELEEEIQKPTGISTIDPPKLAITGLLLSKECGIMFDINKTEGLRYVAVFLLRYMLT
;
A
#
# COMPACT_ATOMS: atom_id res chain seq x y z
N MET A 1 62.88 -51.37 53.33
CA MET A 1 62.70 -52.73 53.86
C MET A 1 61.55 -53.35 53.08
N ASP A 2 61.96 -54.29 52.23
CA ASP A 2 61.23 -55.35 51.51
C ASP A 2 60.01 -55.11 50.59
N PRO A 3 59.93 -55.94 49.51
CA PRO A 3 59.40 -55.59 48.20
C PRO A 3 58.36 -56.61 47.67
N ALA A 4 57.89 -56.44 46.43
CA ALA A 4 57.46 -57.48 45.46
C ALA A 4 56.94 -56.73 44.20
N ARG A 5 57.45 -56.84 42.95
CA ARG A 5 57.61 -58.00 42.02
C ARG A 5 56.30 -58.78 41.83
N ASP A 6 55.81 -59.17 40.65
CA ASP A 6 56.33 -59.44 39.29
C ASP A 6 55.10 -59.42 38.31
N GLU A 7 55.19 -58.90 37.08
CA GLU A 7 55.47 -59.55 35.77
C GLU A 7 54.25 -59.99 34.92
N GLU A 8 54.52 -59.99 33.59
CA GLU A 8 53.87 -60.61 32.43
C GLU A 8 52.72 -59.90 31.70
N ALA A 9 52.59 -59.92 30.37
CA ALA A 9 53.46 -60.12 29.18
C ALA A 9 52.48 -60.11 27.97
N GLY A 10 52.85 -59.57 26.79
CA GLY A 10 52.03 -59.73 25.59
C GLY A 10 52.28 -58.85 24.35
N LEU A 11 53.46 -59.01 23.72
CA LEU A 11 53.87 -58.96 22.28
C LEU A 11 53.28 -57.99 21.21
N PRO A 12 54.06 -57.69 20.12
CA PRO A 12 53.84 -56.59 19.16
C PRO A 12 53.25 -57.03 17.80
N GLY A 13 52.73 -56.07 17.01
CA GLY A 13 52.31 -56.31 15.62
C GLY A 13 52.02 -55.05 14.80
N ASP A 14 52.69 -54.95 13.65
CA ASP A 14 52.69 -53.91 12.62
C ASP A 14 51.35 -53.26 12.23
N ARG A 15 51.37 -51.95 11.94
CA ARG A 15 50.33 -51.26 11.14
C ARG A 15 50.90 -50.27 10.11
N VAL A 16 50.89 -50.76 8.87
CA VAL A 16 50.64 -50.15 7.55
C VAL A 16 50.29 -48.64 7.53
N ALA A 17 51.00 -47.91 6.66
CA ALA A 17 50.73 -46.53 6.29
C ALA A 17 49.35 -46.36 5.63
N SER A 18 48.48 -45.54 6.23
CA SER A 18 47.17 -45.17 5.69
C SER A 18 47.31 -44.14 4.56
N GLN A 19 46.94 -44.53 3.34
CA GLN A 19 46.60 -43.61 2.25
C GLN A 19 45.46 -42.69 2.69
N ARG A 20 45.63 -41.37 2.53
CA ARG A 20 44.56 -40.38 2.71
C ARG A 20 43.71 -40.33 1.43
N SER A 21 42.42 -40.60 1.54
CA SER A 21 41.44 -40.47 0.47
C SER A 21 41.00 -39.00 0.29
N SER A 22 40.97 -38.55 -0.97
CA SER A 22 40.62 -37.21 -1.46
C SER A 22 39.09 -36.99 -1.55
N ILE A 23 38.36 -37.34 -0.51
CA ILE A 23 36.90 -37.17 -0.41
C ILE A 23 36.44 -35.72 -0.07
N PRO A 24 37.24 -34.81 0.56
CA PRO A 24 36.76 -33.46 0.88
C PRO A 24 36.57 -32.53 -0.33
N SER A 25 37.35 -32.70 -1.41
CA SER A 25 37.30 -31.79 -2.56
C SER A 25 36.03 -31.95 -3.40
N PHE A 26 35.49 -33.16 -3.54
CA PHE A 26 34.30 -33.36 -4.39
C PHE A 26 33.04 -32.78 -3.76
N LEU A 27 32.88 -32.88 -2.44
CA LEU A 27 31.76 -32.25 -1.72
C LEU A 27 31.88 -30.72 -1.74
N PHE A 28 33.08 -30.17 -1.61
CA PHE A 28 33.31 -28.73 -1.71
C PHE A 28 33.03 -28.19 -3.11
N ILE A 29 33.47 -28.91 -4.16
CA ILE A 29 33.21 -28.55 -5.56
C ILE A 29 31.72 -28.69 -5.89
N SER A 30 31.05 -29.73 -5.39
CA SER A 30 29.60 -29.92 -5.60
C SER A 30 28.78 -28.86 -4.88
N PHE A 31 29.18 -28.45 -3.68
CA PHE A 31 28.57 -27.34 -2.95
C PHE A 31 28.82 -26.00 -3.64
N MET A 32 30.03 -25.74 -4.13
CA MET A 32 30.35 -24.55 -4.93
C MET A 32 29.56 -24.51 -6.25
N LEU A 33 29.45 -25.63 -6.96
CA LEU A 33 28.64 -25.73 -8.16
C LEU A 33 27.15 -25.52 -7.85
N PHE A 34 26.65 -26.12 -6.76
CA PHE A 34 25.28 -25.90 -6.31
C PHE A 34 25.03 -24.42 -5.96
N MET A 35 25.92 -23.77 -5.22
CA MET A 35 25.81 -22.33 -4.90
C MET A 35 25.87 -21.46 -6.17
N LEU A 36 26.71 -21.80 -7.15
CA LEU A 36 26.82 -21.06 -8.41
C LEU A 36 25.63 -21.30 -9.35
N THR A 37 25.08 -22.51 -9.41
CA THR A 37 23.93 -22.82 -10.28
C THR A 37 22.59 -22.40 -9.68
N ASN A 38 22.45 -22.47 -8.35
CA ASN A 38 21.23 -22.09 -7.65
C ASN A 38 21.07 -20.56 -7.65
N HIS A 39 22.16 -19.80 -7.47
CA HIS A 39 22.10 -18.34 -7.50
C HIS A 39 21.85 -17.77 -8.91
N ASN A 40 22.48 -18.36 -9.93
CA ASN A 40 22.29 -17.92 -11.32
C ASN A 40 20.84 -18.13 -11.79
N GLY A 41 20.20 -19.25 -11.42
CA GLY A 41 18.83 -19.55 -11.83
C GLY A 41 17.80 -18.53 -11.34
N ASP A 42 17.91 -18.15 -10.06
CA ASP A 42 16.99 -17.19 -9.43
C ASP A 42 17.22 -15.76 -9.95
N GLU A 43 18.48 -15.38 -10.22
CA GLU A 43 18.82 -14.08 -10.83
C GLU A 43 18.20 -13.95 -12.24
N PHE A 44 18.29 -15.00 -13.07
CA PHE A 44 17.65 -15.01 -14.38
C PHE A 44 16.12 -14.92 -14.29
N LEU A 45 15.51 -15.64 -13.34
CA LEU A 45 14.06 -15.62 -13.15
C LEU A 45 13.57 -14.24 -12.72
N ALA A 46 14.22 -13.64 -11.72
CA ALA A 46 13.82 -12.33 -11.22
C ALA A 46 14.10 -11.21 -12.24
N ARG A 47 15.20 -11.30 -13.01
CA ARG A 47 15.43 -10.40 -14.14
C ARG A 47 14.34 -10.51 -15.21
N HIS A 48 13.90 -11.73 -15.52
CA HIS A 48 12.79 -11.95 -16.44
C HIS A 48 11.49 -11.33 -15.91
N GLN A 49 11.19 -11.51 -14.62
CA GLN A 49 10.02 -10.88 -13.97
C GLN A 49 10.06 -9.35 -14.08
N TYR A 50 11.21 -8.72 -13.83
CA TYR A 50 11.34 -7.27 -14.01
C TYR A 50 11.19 -6.83 -15.46
N GLN A 51 11.70 -7.60 -16.43
CA GLN A 51 11.51 -7.30 -17.85
C GLN A 51 10.04 -7.40 -18.27
N ASP A 52 9.31 -8.39 -17.76
CA ASP A 52 7.87 -8.54 -18.01
C ASP A 52 7.07 -7.42 -17.35
N ALA A 53 7.38 -7.09 -16.09
CA ALA A 53 6.78 -5.95 -15.39
C ALA A 53 7.04 -4.63 -16.15
N LEU A 54 8.25 -4.45 -16.68
CA LEU A 54 8.62 -3.28 -17.47
C LEU A 54 7.83 -3.21 -18.78
N ARG A 55 7.68 -4.35 -19.48
CA ARG A 55 6.87 -4.44 -20.69
C ARG A 55 5.41 -4.12 -20.39
N SER A 56 4.86 -4.70 -19.32
CA SER A 56 3.49 -4.45 -18.85
C SER A 56 3.26 -2.97 -18.56
N LEU A 57 4.10 -2.34 -17.72
CA LEU A 57 3.97 -0.92 -17.38
C LEU A 57 4.12 -0.01 -18.61
N THR A 58 5.04 -0.34 -19.52
CA THR A 58 5.22 0.43 -20.77
C THR A 58 3.97 0.37 -21.66
N TYR A 59 3.38 -0.82 -21.79
CA TYR A 59 2.13 -1.01 -22.52
C TYR A 59 0.96 -0.29 -21.82
N GLN A 60 0.82 -0.42 -20.49
CA GLN A 60 -0.19 0.28 -19.71
C GLN A 60 -0.13 1.79 -19.91
N ARG A 61 1.08 2.37 -19.83
CA ARG A 61 1.31 3.80 -20.10
C ARG A 61 0.93 4.16 -21.53
N SER A 62 1.36 3.39 -22.53
CA SER A 62 1.06 3.67 -23.94
C SER A 62 -0.45 3.67 -24.21
N ASN A 63 -1.18 2.70 -23.68
CA ASN A 63 -2.64 2.64 -23.80
C ASN A 63 -3.33 3.80 -23.08
N TYR A 64 -2.82 4.16 -21.91
CA TYR A 64 -3.34 5.26 -21.10
C TYR A 64 -3.18 6.61 -21.81
N THR A 65 -1.99 6.89 -22.35
CA THR A 65 -1.73 8.13 -23.08
C THR A 65 -2.47 8.18 -24.40
N ALA A 66 -2.65 7.04 -25.09
CA ALA A 66 -3.50 6.96 -26.27
C ALA A 66 -4.96 7.33 -25.94
N TRP A 67 -5.50 6.77 -24.85
CA TRP A 67 -6.83 7.12 -24.34
C TRP A 67 -6.95 8.62 -23.99
N MET A 68 -5.99 9.18 -23.25
CA MET A 68 -5.99 10.60 -22.91
C MET A 68 -5.94 11.52 -24.14
N ASN A 69 -5.23 11.12 -25.18
CA ASN A 69 -5.12 11.87 -26.44
C ASN A 69 -6.30 11.65 -27.39
N GLY A 70 -7.26 10.79 -27.03
CA GLY A 70 -8.40 10.43 -27.87
C GLY A 70 -8.02 9.59 -29.10
N THR A 71 -6.87 8.93 -29.09
CA THR A 71 -6.47 7.98 -30.13
C THR A 71 -6.97 6.57 -29.80
N SER A 72 -6.95 5.67 -30.78
CA SER A 72 -7.40 4.28 -30.60
C SER A 72 -6.61 3.59 -29.49
N SER A 73 -7.31 3.07 -28.48
CA SER A 73 -6.74 2.35 -27.34
C SER A 73 -7.67 1.23 -26.90
N GLU A 74 -7.11 0.15 -26.37
CA GLU A 74 -7.89 -0.94 -25.74
C GLU A 74 -8.26 -0.60 -24.28
N PHE A 75 -7.78 0.53 -23.76
CA PHE A 75 -8.05 0.99 -22.41
C PHE A 75 -9.14 2.08 -22.40
N SER A 76 -10.03 2.01 -21.42
CA SER A 76 -10.99 3.06 -21.11
C SER A 76 -11.13 3.21 -19.61
N VAL A 77 -11.34 4.45 -19.14
CA VAL A 77 -11.66 4.72 -17.74
C VAL A 77 -13.18 4.67 -17.58
N PRO A 78 -13.73 3.83 -16.68
CA PRO A 78 -15.15 3.76 -16.47
C PRO A 78 -15.71 5.08 -15.92
N ASP A 79 -17.01 5.28 -16.11
CA ASP A 79 -17.71 6.37 -15.44
C ASP A 79 -17.93 6.03 -13.97
N GLN A 80 -17.98 7.07 -13.14
CA GLN A 80 -18.22 6.93 -11.72
C GLN A 80 -19.61 6.34 -11.49
N ASP A 81 -19.71 5.34 -10.61
CA ASP A 81 -20.99 4.75 -10.23
C ASP A 81 -21.87 5.83 -9.56
N PRO A 82 -23.04 6.19 -10.14
CA PRO A 82 -23.89 7.23 -9.57
C PRO A 82 -24.44 6.85 -8.18
N ALA A 83 -24.47 5.56 -7.84
CA ALA A 83 -24.90 5.08 -6.53
C ALA A 83 -23.86 5.32 -5.42
N LEU A 84 -22.62 5.63 -5.78
CA LEU A 84 -21.55 5.92 -4.82
C LEU A 84 -21.78 7.26 -4.11
N ARG A 85 -22.22 8.29 -4.84
CA ARG A 85 -22.30 9.65 -4.33
C ARG A 85 -23.19 9.78 -3.07
N PRO A 86 -24.42 9.23 -3.04
CA PRO A 86 -25.24 9.27 -1.83
C PRO A 86 -24.59 8.61 -0.62
N ILE A 87 -23.79 7.56 -0.81
CA ILE A 87 -23.05 6.92 0.28
C ILE A 87 -22.01 7.89 0.83
N LEU A 88 -21.20 8.49 -0.05
CA LEU A 88 -20.18 9.45 0.37
C LEU A 88 -20.77 10.69 1.07
N ASP A 89 -21.97 11.12 0.68
CA ASP A 89 -22.69 12.21 1.34
C ASP A 89 -23.07 11.86 2.78
N ILE A 90 -23.56 10.64 3.02
CA ILE A 90 -23.96 10.17 4.37
C ILE A 90 -22.78 10.12 5.33
N PHE A 91 -21.59 9.77 4.83
CA PHE A 91 -20.36 9.72 5.61
C PHE A 91 -19.54 11.03 5.57
N ASN A 92 -20.07 12.10 4.96
CA ASN A 92 -19.41 13.42 4.84
C ASN A 92 -18.01 13.41 4.20
N ILE A 93 -17.77 12.55 3.19
CA ILE A 93 -16.44 12.35 2.60
C ILE A 93 -16.06 13.35 1.49
N GLN A 94 -17.01 14.17 1.01
CA GLN A 94 -16.75 15.07 -0.13
C GLN A 94 -15.93 16.32 0.23
N GLY A 95 -15.80 16.61 1.52
CA GLY A 95 -15.10 17.80 2.01
C GLY A 95 -15.78 19.10 1.59
N SER A 96 -15.21 20.21 2.02
CA SER A 96 -15.64 21.54 1.60
C SER A 96 -14.46 22.47 1.47
N VAL A 97 -14.52 23.43 0.56
CA VAL A 97 -13.49 24.47 0.50
C VAL A 97 -13.70 25.41 1.69
N LEU A 98 -12.68 25.51 2.54
CA LEU A 98 -12.71 26.32 3.77
C LEU A 98 -12.35 27.79 3.50
N ASP A 99 -12.71 28.67 4.45
CA ASP A 99 -12.21 30.03 4.49
C ASP A 99 -10.75 30.03 5.00
N PRO A 100 -9.75 30.34 4.16
CA PRO A 100 -8.33 30.18 4.50
C PRO A 100 -7.89 31.12 5.64
N TYR A 101 -8.68 32.14 5.97
CA TYR A 101 -8.40 33.03 7.09
C TYR A 101 -8.89 32.51 8.44
N LYS A 102 -9.65 31.40 8.46
CA LYS A 102 -10.27 30.86 9.67
C LYS A 102 -9.88 29.41 9.93
N ALA A 103 -9.90 28.59 8.88
CA ALA A 103 -9.72 27.17 9.00
C ALA A 103 -8.92 26.62 7.82
N SER A 104 -8.28 25.48 8.02
CA SER A 104 -7.51 24.81 6.98
C SER A 104 -7.42 23.30 7.24
N TYR A 105 -7.08 22.58 6.19
CA TYR A 105 -6.70 21.17 6.25
C TYR A 105 -5.18 21.06 6.27
N TYR A 106 -4.68 19.89 6.68
CA TYR A 106 -3.29 19.54 6.42
C TYR A 106 -3.05 19.46 4.91
N SER A 107 -2.05 20.20 4.42
CA SER A 107 -1.68 20.18 3.00
C SER A 107 -0.86 18.95 2.63
N ASN A 108 -0.13 18.37 3.59
CA ASN A 108 0.60 17.13 3.44
C ASN A 108 0.23 16.12 4.55
N ILE A 109 -0.25 14.95 4.15
CA ILE A 109 -0.72 13.91 5.09
C ILE A 109 0.29 12.78 5.34
N THR A 110 1.56 12.95 4.95
CA THR A 110 2.59 11.92 5.13
C THR A 110 2.77 11.60 6.62
N GLY A 111 2.51 10.36 7.00
CA GLY A 111 2.44 9.96 8.40
C GLY A 111 1.87 8.56 8.63
N PHE A 112 1.61 8.28 9.91
CA PHE A 112 0.84 7.15 10.38
C PHE A 112 -0.45 7.63 11.00
N ILE A 113 -1.55 6.92 10.76
CA ILE A 113 -2.87 7.23 11.29
C ILE A 113 -3.45 5.96 11.87
N HIS A 114 -3.89 5.99 13.12
CA HIS A 114 -4.50 4.84 13.78
C HIS A 114 -5.91 5.20 14.22
N GLY A 115 -6.84 4.27 14.16
CA GLY A 115 -8.20 4.49 14.63
C GLY A 115 -9.01 3.22 14.78
N SER A 116 -10.33 3.39 14.81
CA SER A 116 -11.29 2.31 14.87
C SER A 116 -11.93 2.08 13.50
N SER A 117 -12.25 0.82 13.20
CA SER A 117 -12.97 0.41 12.01
C SER A 117 -14.25 -0.34 12.40
N ASN A 118 -15.36 -0.02 11.74
CA ASN A 118 -16.64 -0.68 11.94
C ASN A 118 -17.01 -1.47 10.68
N PHE A 119 -17.11 -2.79 10.81
CA PHE A 119 -17.50 -3.66 9.71
C PHE A 119 -19.01 -3.61 9.44
N HIS A 120 -19.36 -3.54 8.16
CA HIS A 120 -20.73 -3.61 7.68
C HIS A 120 -20.81 -4.59 6.50
N ASN A 121 -21.66 -5.61 6.65
CA ASN A 121 -22.08 -6.45 5.53
C ASN A 121 -23.16 -5.69 4.74
N ILE A 122 -22.86 -5.40 3.48
CA ILE A 122 -23.73 -4.65 2.56
C ILE A 122 -24.29 -5.53 1.45
N THR A 123 -24.22 -6.87 1.54
CA THR A 123 -24.91 -7.75 0.58
C THR A 123 -26.43 -7.53 0.60
N SER A 124 -27.11 -7.80 -0.51
CA SER A 124 -28.55 -7.54 -0.61
C SER A 124 -29.32 -8.35 0.43
N THR A 125 -28.88 -9.59 0.68
CA THR A 125 -29.40 -10.45 1.75
C THR A 125 -29.26 -9.84 3.15
N ALA A 126 -28.08 -9.31 3.51
CA ALA A 126 -27.85 -8.71 4.83
C ALA A 126 -28.58 -7.37 5.02
N LEU A 127 -28.75 -6.60 3.94
CA LEU A 127 -29.43 -5.30 4.01
C LEU A 127 -30.94 -5.42 4.27
N LEU A 128 -31.57 -6.55 3.92
CA LEU A 128 -32.98 -6.80 4.23
C LEU A 128 -33.26 -6.88 5.73
N ASP A 129 -32.27 -7.33 6.52
CA ASP A 129 -32.37 -7.43 7.97
C ASP A 129 -32.07 -6.09 8.68
N ASN A 130 -31.41 -5.15 7.98
CA ASN A 130 -30.85 -3.92 8.54
C ASN A 130 -31.44 -2.63 7.92
N ILE A 131 -32.74 -2.61 7.63
CA ILE A 131 -33.43 -1.48 6.96
C ILE A 131 -33.35 -0.15 7.75
N THR A 132 -33.01 -0.19 9.04
CA THR A 132 -33.04 0.99 9.91
C THR A 132 -31.80 1.89 9.83
N VAL A 133 -30.69 1.43 9.23
CA VAL A 133 -29.47 2.25 9.16
C VAL A 133 -29.54 3.28 8.02
N PRO A 134 -29.05 4.53 8.22
CA PRO A 134 -29.22 5.62 7.25
C PRO A 134 -28.62 5.36 5.87
N TRP A 135 -27.56 4.57 5.79
CA TRP A 135 -26.85 4.25 4.54
C TRP A 135 -27.43 3.04 3.80
N SER A 136 -28.37 2.29 4.38
CA SER A 136 -28.88 1.02 3.82
C SER A 136 -29.46 1.15 2.42
N SER A 137 -30.30 2.16 2.16
CA SER A 137 -30.93 2.35 0.85
C SER A 137 -29.92 2.72 -0.23
N ALA A 138 -28.90 3.51 0.14
CA ALA A 138 -27.84 3.92 -0.77
C ALA A 138 -26.94 2.73 -1.13
N THR A 139 -26.54 1.93 -0.14
CA THR A 139 -25.73 0.71 -0.36
C THR A 139 -26.51 -0.37 -1.11
N GLN A 140 -27.82 -0.51 -0.89
CA GLN A 140 -28.66 -1.42 -1.67
C GLN A 140 -28.66 -1.06 -3.17
N THR A 141 -28.76 0.23 -3.48
CA THR A 141 -28.67 0.70 -4.87
C THR A 141 -27.28 0.42 -5.44
N TYR A 142 -26.23 0.69 -4.66
CA TYR A 142 -24.84 0.44 -5.06
C TYR A 142 -24.55 -1.04 -5.35
N MET A 143 -25.16 -1.96 -4.61
CA MET A 143 -24.99 -3.40 -4.76
C MET A 143 -25.89 -4.04 -5.83
N THR A 144 -26.69 -3.23 -6.54
CA THR A 144 -27.60 -3.74 -7.58
C THR A 144 -26.82 -4.41 -8.71
N GLY A 145 -27.22 -5.64 -9.07
CA GLY A 145 -26.63 -6.40 -10.18
C GLY A 145 -25.39 -7.24 -9.83
N ILE A 146 -24.96 -7.26 -8.56
CA ILE A 146 -23.84 -8.09 -8.11
C ILE A 146 -24.28 -9.53 -7.87
N ASN A 147 -23.43 -10.47 -8.30
CA ASN A 147 -23.63 -11.90 -8.09
C ASN A 147 -23.14 -12.33 -6.70
N GLU A 148 -24.06 -12.62 -5.77
CA GLU A 148 -23.70 -12.99 -4.39
C GLU A 148 -22.92 -14.31 -4.27
N THR A 149 -22.97 -15.21 -5.27
CA THR A 149 -22.17 -16.43 -5.21
C THR A 149 -20.68 -16.15 -5.38
N GLU A 150 -20.33 -15.17 -6.22
CA GLU A 150 -18.93 -14.77 -6.45
C GLU A 150 -18.34 -14.01 -5.25
N ILE A 151 -19.19 -13.35 -4.47
CA ILE A 151 -18.80 -12.68 -3.22
C ILE A 151 -18.18 -13.69 -2.25
N GLY A 152 -18.82 -14.86 -2.08
CA GLY A 152 -18.36 -15.90 -1.15
C GLY A 152 -16.93 -16.37 -1.44
N ASP A 153 -16.59 -16.53 -2.72
CA ASP A 153 -15.27 -16.98 -3.14
C ASP A 153 -14.17 -15.93 -2.89
N ARG A 154 -14.50 -14.63 -2.98
CA ARG A 154 -13.53 -13.54 -2.84
C ARG A 154 -13.27 -13.10 -1.40
N LEU A 155 -14.25 -13.26 -0.52
CA LEU A 155 -14.15 -12.90 0.90
C LEU A 155 -12.94 -13.56 1.59
N GLY A 156 -12.59 -14.77 1.17
CA GLY A 156 -11.44 -15.50 1.71
C GLY A 156 -11.64 -15.96 3.15
N ALA A 157 -10.53 -16.21 3.84
CA ALA A 157 -10.51 -16.75 5.20
C ALA A 157 -10.42 -15.66 6.30
N TRP A 158 -10.38 -14.38 5.92
CA TRP A 158 -10.23 -13.28 6.87
C TRP A 158 -11.48 -13.07 7.74
N ASN A 159 -11.26 -12.77 9.03
CA ASN A 159 -12.32 -12.48 9.97
C ASN A 159 -12.72 -10.99 9.94
N TRP A 160 -13.56 -10.65 8.96
CA TRP A 160 -14.01 -9.27 8.73
C TRP A 160 -14.74 -8.66 9.92
N THR A 161 -15.54 -9.45 10.64
CA THR A 161 -16.36 -8.96 11.75
C THR A 161 -15.58 -8.55 13.00
N ALA A 162 -14.36 -9.09 13.18
CA ALA A 162 -13.50 -8.77 14.32
C ALA A 162 -12.43 -7.71 14.00
N SER A 163 -12.47 -7.15 12.79
CA SER A 163 -11.53 -6.12 12.35
C SER A 163 -11.92 -4.73 12.90
N GLU A 164 -11.70 -4.49 14.20
CA GLU A 164 -12.14 -3.27 14.89
C GLU A 164 -11.08 -2.16 14.95
N LYS A 165 -9.82 -2.49 14.61
CA LYS A 165 -8.71 -1.52 14.60
C LYS A 165 -8.18 -1.37 13.18
N VAL A 166 -7.84 -0.13 12.85
CA VAL A 166 -7.21 0.21 11.57
C VAL A 166 -5.97 1.05 11.78
N ALA A 167 -4.93 0.76 11.00
CA ALA A 167 -3.74 1.60 10.86
C ALA A 167 -3.54 1.96 9.39
N LEU A 168 -3.18 3.21 9.12
CA LEU A 168 -2.83 3.70 7.80
C LEU A 168 -1.40 4.25 7.85
N SER A 169 -0.57 3.81 6.92
CA SER A 169 0.71 4.43 6.64
C SER A 169 0.59 5.15 5.31
N VAL A 170 0.79 6.46 5.30
CA VAL A 170 0.51 7.31 4.14
C VAL A 170 1.75 8.10 3.78
N VAL A 171 2.07 8.12 2.49
CA VAL A 171 3.11 8.94 1.89
C VAL A 171 2.48 9.77 0.79
N GLU A 172 2.54 11.08 0.96
CA GLU A 172 2.06 12.03 -0.01
C GLU A 172 3.21 12.53 -0.88
N LYS A 173 2.95 12.62 -2.18
CA LYS A 173 3.88 13.12 -3.19
C LYS A 173 3.18 14.14 -4.06
N LEU A 174 3.65 15.39 -3.98
CA LEU A 174 3.25 16.41 -4.95
C LEU A 174 3.79 16.01 -6.33
N PRO A 175 2.92 15.92 -7.35
CA PRO A 175 3.35 15.53 -8.69
C PRO A 175 4.26 16.62 -9.26
N ARG A 176 5.42 16.22 -9.77
CA ARG A 176 6.42 17.12 -10.39
C ARG A 176 6.72 16.70 -11.82
N HIS A 177 6.88 17.68 -12.69
CA HIS A 177 7.47 17.49 -14.00
C HIS A 177 8.93 17.02 -13.88
N MET A 178 9.47 16.42 -14.95
CA MET A 178 10.89 16.02 -15.00
C MET A 178 11.87 17.19 -14.85
N ASN A 179 11.44 18.41 -15.17
CA ASN A 179 12.21 19.64 -14.97
C ASN A 179 12.14 20.18 -13.52
N GLY A 180 11.39 19.51 -12.63
CA GLY A 180 11.24 19.87 -11.22
C GLY A 180 10.07 20.81 -10.90
N SER A 181 9.32 21.33 -11.87
CA SER A 181 8.14 22.18 -11.59
C SER A 181 6.94 21.34 -11.12
N THR A 182 6.13 21.87 -10.22
CA THR A 182 4.90 21.20 -9.76
C THR A 182 3.90 21.07 -10.92
N LEU A 183 3.29 19.89 -11.06
CA LEU A 183 2.26 19.59 -12.06
C LEU A 183 0.88 20.07 -11.61
N SER A 184 0.58 19.91 -10.32
CA SER A 184 -0.62 20.42 -9.67
C SER A 184 -0.28 20.82 -8.24
N ASP A 185 -0.79 21.97 -7.84
CA ASP A 185 -0.74 22.47 -6.46
C ASP A 185 -2.08 22.20 -5.73
N THR A 186 -3.01 21.49 -6.37
CA THR A 186 -4.35 21.24 -5.81
C THR A 186 -4.64 19.76 -5.57
N ILE A 187 -3.91 18.88 -6.26
CA ILE A 187 -4.03 17.43 -6.11
C ILE A 187 -2.63 16.84 -5.87
N ALA A 188 -2.47 16.15 -4.75
CA ALA A 188 -1.31 15.33 -4.46
C ALA A 188 -1.58 13.85 -4.75
N LEU A 189 -0.55 13.11 -5.19
CA LEU A 189 -0.62 11.65 -5.27
C LEU A 189 -0.35 11.07 -3.89
N VAL A 190 -1.06 10.02 -3.53
CA VAL A 190 -0.93 9.35 -2.25
C VAL A 190 -0.64 7.88 -2.48
N HIS A 191 0.36 7.36 -1.77
CA HIS A 191 0.66 5.93 -1.70
C HIS A 191 0.72 5.53 -0.23
N GLY A 192 0.27 4.32 0.09
CA GLY A 192 0.23 3.90 1.47
C GLY A 192 -0.14 2.45 1.67
N ARG A 193 -0.37 2.11 2.93
CA ARG A 193 -0.85 0.81 3.37
C ARG A 193 -1.96 1.00 4.38
N ILE A 194 -2.96 0.13 4.33
CA ILE A 194 -4.05 0.05 5.29
C ILE A 194 -3.97 -1.32 5.95
N GLU A 195 -3.91 -1.36 7.27
CA GLU A 195 -3.85 -2.58 8.06
C GLU A 195 -5.12 -2.67 8.91
N LEU A 196 -5.88 -3.75 8.72
CA LEU A 196 -7.04 -4.10 9.54
C LEU A 196 -6.61 -5.19 10.53
N THR A 197 -6.78 -4.96 11.83
CA THR A 197 -6.36 -5.91 12.86
C THR A 197 -7.56 -6.65 13.44
N ASP A 198 -7.53 -7.99 13.43
CA ASP A 198 -8.50 -8.83 14.15
C ASP A 198 -8.20 -8.75 15.65
N THR A 199 -9.14 -8.23 16.45
CA THR A 199 -8.94 -8.03 17.89
C THR A 199 -8.92 -9.32 18.70
N ASN A 200 -9.40 -10.43 18.17
CA ASN A 200 -9.40 -11.73 18.84
C ASN A 200 -8.06 -12.44 18.69
N THR A 201 -7.44 -12.37 17.51
CA THR A 201 -6.18 -13.06 17.18
C THR A 201 -4.96 -12.13 17.21
N ASN A 202 -5.17 -10.81 17.14
CA ASN A 202 -4.14 -9.79 16.85
C ASN A 202 -3.38 -10.05 15.54
N GLU A 203 -4.01 -10.73 14.59
CA GLU A 203 -3.49 -10.80 13.23
C GLU A 203 -3.84 -9.54 12.46
N ASP A 204 -3.02 -9.21 11.46
CA ASP A 204 -3.26 -8.10 10.54
C ASP A 204 -3.62 -8.61 9.14
N PHE A 205 -4.52 -7.88 8.50
CA PHE A 205 -4.81 -7.95 7.08
C PHE A 205 -4.36 -6.66 6.41
N ARG A 206 -3.44 -6.80 5.46
CA ARG A 206 -2.75 -5.67 4.82
C ARG A 206 -3.30 -5.42 3.42
N LEU A 207 -3.61 -4.16 3.17
CA LEU A 207 -3.96 -3.62 1.87
C LEU A 207 -2.89 -2.62 1.46
N GLU A 208 -2.42 -2.68 0.22
CA GLU A 208 -1.72 -1.56 -0.39
C GLU A 208 -2.76 -0.56 -0.86
N PHE A 209 -2.43 0.73 -0.81
CA PHE A 209 -3.34 1.81 -1.20
C PHE A 209 -2.64 2.81 -2.10
N GLU A 210 -3.33 3.23 -3.16
CA GLU A 210 -2.92 4.33 -4.01
C GLU A 210 -4.10 5.23 -4.33
N GLY A 211 -3.87 6.54 -4.32
CA GLY A 211 -4.94 7.51 -4.46
C GLY A 211 -4.47 8.92 -4.74
N VAL A 212 -5.42 9.84 -4.60
CA VAL A 212 -5.22 11.27 -4.71
C VAL A 212 -5.78 11.99 -3.50
N HIS A 213 -5.07 13.01 -3.04
CA HIS A 213 -5.49 13.93 -1.98
C HIS A 213 -5.75 15.31 -2.59
N PHE A 214 -6.96 15.82 -2.40
CA PHE A 214 -7.37 17.15 -2.80
C PHE A 214 -7.07 18.15 -1.69
N ILE A 215 -5.98 18.89 -1.84
CA ILE A 215 -5.40 19.74 -0.79
C ILE A 215 -6.40 20.78 -0.28
N LYS A 216 -7.21 21.37 -1.17
CA LYS A 216 -8.11 22.47 -0.83
C LYS A 216 -9.36 22.06 -0.03
N ASN A 217 -9.83 20.83 -0.19
CA ASN A 217 -11.04 20.34 0.51
C ASN A 217 -10.75 19.18 1.47
N GLY A 218 -9.51 18.70 1.55
CA GLY A 218 -9.06 17.66 2.46
C GLY A 218 -9.58 16.26 2.13
N SER A 219 -10.17 16.06 0.94
CA SER A 219 -10.74 14.77 0.55
C SER A 219 -9.70 13.87 -0.14
N ILE A 220 -9.78 12.57 0.12
CA ILE A 220 -8.86 11.54 -0.37
C ILE A 220 -9.68 10.47 -1.08
N TYR A 221 -9.26 10.08 -2.27
CA TYR A 221 -9.89 9.04 -3.08
C TYR A 221 -8.82 8.07 -3.57
N GLY A 222 -9.05 6.77 -3.45
CA GLY A 222 -8.17 5.82 -4.11
C GLY A 222 -8.62 4.38 -4.05
N ILE A 223 -7.71 3.51 -4.45
CA ILE A 223 -7.91 2.07 -4.62
C ILE A 223 -7.03 1.38 -3.59
N ALA A 224 -7.59 0.41 -2.88
CA ALA A 224 -6.87 -0.43 -1.95
C ALA A 224 -7.03 -1.90 -2.33
N GLU A 225 -5.91 -2.59 -2.48
CA GLU A 225 -5.85 -3.99 -2.93
C GLU A 225 -5.04 -4.83 -1.94
N PRO A 226 -5.37 -6.13 -1.76
CA PRO A 226 -4.51 -7.05 -1.03
C PRO A 226 -3.10 -7.07 -1.63
N THR A 227 -2.07 -7.31 -0.81
CA THR A 227 -0.65 -7.27 -1.26
C THR A 227 -0.30 -8.24 -2.39
N SER A 228 -1.17 -9.20 -2.69
CA SER A 228 -1.03 -10.13 -3.83
C SER A 228 -1.48 -9.54 -5.18
N HIS A 229 -2.13 -8.38 -5.17
CA HIS A 229 -2.69 -7.74 -6.36
C HIS A 229 -2.03 -6.37 -6.58
N HIS A 230 -1.77 -6.04 -7.84
CA HIS A 230 -1.23 -4.73 -8.21
C HIS A 230 -2.35 -3.73 -8.45
N ILE A 231 -2.19 -2.52 -7.89
CA ILE A 231 -3.15 -1.44 -8.09
C ILE A 231 -2.96 -0.81 -9.47
N ASP A 232 -4.03 -0.80 -10.26
CA ASP A 232 -4.06 -0.08 -11.52
C ASP A 232 -4.47 1.39 -11.31
N ILE A 233 -3.47 2.25 -11.10
CA ILE A 233 -3.68 3.70 -10.90
C ILE A 233 -4.37 4.41 -12.07
N ARG A 234 -4.43 3.79 -13.24
CA ARG A 234 -5.15 4.35 -14.40
C ARG A 234 -6.64 4.46 -14.14
N LEU A 235 -7.16 3.72 -13.17
CA LEU A 235 -8.56 3.74 -12.77
C LEU A 235 -8.90 4.84 -11.75
N LEU A 236 -7.90 5.50 -11.13
CA LEU A 236 -8.14 6.59 -10.17
C LEU A 236 -9.07 7.71 -10.67
N PRO A 237 -9.02 8.16 -11.95
CA PRO A 237 -9.93 9.18 -12.45
C PRO A 237 -11.41 8.77 -12.44
N SER A 238 -11.73 7.48 -12.32
CA SER A 238 -13.12 7.00 -12.19
C SER A 238 -13.69 7.15 -10.77
N LEU A 239 -12.83 7.32 -9.76
CA LEU A 239 -13.24 7.44 -8.36
C LEU A 239 -13.48 8.88 -7.93
N VAL A 240 -12.77 9.82 -8.53
CA VAL A 240 -12.83 11.24 -8.18
C VAL A 240 -14.07 11.93 -8.73
N PRO A 241 -14.46 13.10 -8.18
CA PRO A 241 -15.52 13.91 -8.76
C PRO A 241 -15.26 14.26 -10.23
N VAL A 242 -16.33 14.31 -11.03
CA VAL A 242 -16.25 14.56 -12.49
C VAL A 242 -15.45 15.81 -12.84
N SER A 243 -15.52 16.86 -12.01
CA SER A 243 -14.76 18.11 -12.20
C SER A 243 -13.24 17.92 -12.12
N ALA A 244 -12.77 16.90 -11.41
CA ALA A 244 -11.36 16.60 -11.21
C ALA A 244 -10.84 15.45 -12.09
N LYS A 245 -11.73 14.67 -12.74
CA LYS A 245 -11.36 13.50 -13.55
C LYS A 245 -10.23 13.78 -14.54
N ASN A 246 -10.29 14.90 -15.26
CA ASN A 246 -9.28 15.27 -16.25
C ASN A 246 -7.94 15.66 -15.61
N GLU A 247 -7.97 16.44 -14.53
CA GLU A 247 -6.75 16.84 -13.83
C GLU A 247 -6.08 15.61 -13.21
N THR A 248 -6.83 14.77 -12.50
CA THR A 248 -6.35 13.49 -11.97
C THR A 248 -5.74 12.62 -13.06
N ALA A 249 -6.37 12.53 -14.24
CA ALA A 249 -5.84 11.73 -15.34
C ALA A 249 -4.45 12.21 -15.82
N GLN A 250 -4.25 13.52 -15.90
CA GLN A 250 -2.96 14.11 -16.30
C GLN A 250 -1.83 13.80 -15.30
N LEU A 251 -2.16 13.53 -14.03
CA LEU A 251 -1.17 13.18 -13.00
C LEU A 251 -0.69 11.73 -13.06
N ILE A 252 -1.47 10.84 -13.68
CA ILE A 252 -1.16 9.41 -13.74
C ILE A 252 -0.01 9.11 -14.71
N GLU A 253 0.05 9.77 -15.87
CA GLU A 253 1.12 9.50 -16.85
C GLU A 253 2.53 9.75 -16.29
N PRO A 254 2.82 10.89 -15.63
CA PRO A 254 4.12 11.13 -15.01
C PRO A 254 4.48 10.10 -13.94
N GLU A 255 3.50 9.61 -13.19
CA GLU A 255 3.70 8.58 -12.17
C GLU A 255 4.04 7.21 -12.81
N LEU A 256 3.29 6.79 -13.85
CA LEU A 256 3.63 5.60 -14.63
C LEU A 256 5.03 5.72 -15.26
N SER A 257 5.38 6.90 -15.75
CA SER A 257 6.70 7.18 -16.31
C SER A 257 7.80 7.07 -15.25
N ALA A 258 7.55 7.56 -14.04
CA ALA A 258 8.48 7.43 -12.91
C ALA A 258 8.68 5.96 -12.51
N ARG A 259 7.62 5.15 -12.47
CA ARG A 259 7.70 3.70 -12.22
C ARG A 259 8.51 2.96 -13.28
N ILE A 260 8.25 3.25 -14.55
CA ILE A 260 9.02 2.69 -15.68
C ILE A 260 10.50 3.05 -15.54
N THR A 261 10.82 4.31 -15.26
CA THR A 261 12.22 4.75 -15.08
C THR A 261 12.87 4.08 -13.87
N LYS A 262 12.18 4.01 -12.73
CA LYS A 262 12.68 3.31 -11.53
C LYS A 262 13.00 1.85 -11.85
N LEU A 263 12.09 1.15 -12.52
CA LEU A 263 12.25 -0.25 -12.86
C LEU A 263 13.39 -0.48 -13.87
N LYS A 264 13.53 0.39 -14.88
CA LYS A 264 14.70 0.37 -15.79
C LYS A 264 16.01 0.53 -15.01
N ASN A 265 16.06 1.48 -14.09
CA ASN A 265 17.26 1.72 -13.29
C ASN A 265 17.63 0.51 -12.42
N LEU A 266 16.64 -0.20 -11.85
CA LEU A 266 16.87 -1.44 -11.09
C LEU A 266 17.44 -2.56 -11.98
N ILE A 267 16.86 -2.75 -13.18
CA ILE A 267 17.33 -3.72 -14.16
C ILE A 267 18.76 -3.41 -14.60
N ASP A 268 19.05 -2.13 -14.91
CA ASP A 268 20.36 -1.68 -15.37
C ASP A 268 21.42 -1.77 -14.26
N ALA A 269 21.02 -1.56 -13.00
CA ALA A 269 21.88 -1.71 -11.83
C ALA A 269 22.10 -3.19 -11.43
N GLY A 270 21.35 -4.13 -12.01
CA GLY A 270 21.37 -5.54 -11.60
C GLY A 270 20.88 -5.77 -10.16
N ILE A 271 20.12 -4.83 -9.60
CA ILE A 271 19.56 -4.95 -8.25
C ILE A 271 18.31 -5.81 -8.35
N ILE A 272 18.38 -7.00 -7.76
CA ILE A 272 17.28 -7.93 -7.67
C ILE A 272 16.83 -8.02 -6.22
N ASP A 273 15.71 -7.34 -5.90
CA ASP A 273 15.03 -7.58 -4.63
C ASP A 273 14.51 -9.04 -4.64
N GLN A 274 15.07 -9.87 -3.77
CA GLN A 274 14.66 -11.27 -3.55
C GLN A 274 13.51 -11.41 -2.55
N ASP A 275 12.99 -10.28 -2.03
CA ASP A 275 11.91 -10.31 -1.04
C ASP A 275 10.55 -10.30 -1.74
N SER A 276 9.85 -11.44 -1.71
CA SER A 276 8.39 -11.60 -1.49
C SER A 276 7.79 -12.82 -2.20
N SER A 277 8.12 -14.01 -1.71
CA SER A 277 7.13 -15.09 -1.71
C SER A 277 6.80 -15.39 -0.25
N ASN A 278 5.85 -14.64 0.31
CA ASN A 278 5.08 -15.23 1.39
C ASN A 278 4.22 -16.31 0.74
N ASP A 279 4.61 -17.57 0.90
CA ASP A 279 3.87 -18.75 0.42
C ASP A 279 2.49 -18.91 1.09
N GLU A 280 2.11 -17.98 1.98
CA GLU A 280 0.79 -17.98 2.59
C GLU A 280 -0.26 -17.51 1.57
N PRO A 281 -1.31 -18.31 1.33
CA PRO A 281 -2.36 -17.91 0.41
C PRO A 281 -2.99 -16.58 0.87
N PRO A 282 -3.42 -15.72 -0.07
CA PRO A 282 -3.99 -14.43 0.29
C PRO A 282 -5.20 -14.64 1.20
N LYS A 283 -5.21 -13.95 2.37
CA LYS A 283 -6.32 -14.03 3.34
C LYS A 283 -7.66 -13.60 2.72
N SER A 284 -7.62 -12.76 1.68
CA SER A 284 -8.75 -12.36 0.86
C SER A 284 -8.29 -11.82 -0.50
N ALA A 285 -9.19 -11.84 -1.49
CA ALA A 285 -9.03 -11.22 -2.80
C ALA A 285 -9.98 -10.02 -3.00
N CYS A 286 -10.47 -9.39 -1.93
CA CYS A 286 -11.41 -8.28 -2.01
C CYS A 286 -10.74 -6.96 -2.41
N PRO A 287 -11.10 -6.36 -3.56
CA PRO A 287 -10.66 -5.03 -3.93
C PRO A 287 -11.50 -3.98 -3.18
N PHE A 288 -10.89 -2.86 -2.82
CA PHE A 288 -11.57 -1.76 -2.14
C PHE A 288 -11.38 -0.44 -2.87
N SER A 289 -12.43 0.38 -2.88
CA SER A 289 -12.31 1.82 -3.05
C SER A 289 -12.20 2.45 -1.66
N PHE A 290 -11.19 3.28 -1.45
CA PHE A 290 -10.97 4.03 -0.23
C PHE A 290 -11.34 5.50 -0.44
N PHE A 291 -12.19 6.00 0.44
CA PHE A 291 -12.58 7.40 0.48
C PHE A 291 -12.31 7.93 1.88
N ALA A 292 -11.64 9.06 2.02
CA ALA A 292 -11.41 9.66 3.32
C ALA A 292 -11.51 11.18 3.28
N GLN A 293 -11.79 11.77 4.43
CA GLN A 293 -11.88 13.19 4.65
C GLN A 293 -11.04 13.57 5.87
N ILE A 294 -10.09 14.49 5.66
CA ILE A 294 -9.30 15.09 6.74
C ILE A 294 -10.20 16.01 7.55
N GLU A 295 -10.07 15.96 8.88
CA GLU A 295 -10.75 16.88 9.77
C GLU A 295 -10.20 18.30 9.62
N ALA A 296 -11.09 19.29 9.56
CA ALA A 296 -10.70 20.69 9.46
C ALA A 296 -10.21 21.20 10.82
N PHE A 297 -9.23 22.09 10.82
CA PHE A 297 -8.76 22.76 12.02
C PHE A 297 -9.13 24.24 11.98
N ASP A 298 -9.50 24.80 13.14
CA ASP A 298 -9.74 26.24 13.34
C ASP A 298 -8.42 27.03 13.39
N VAL A 299 -7.58 26.79 12.39
CA VAL A 299 -6.28 27.43 12.19
C VAL A 299 -6.25 28.02 10.78
N PRO A 300 -5.90 29.31 10.62
CA PRO A 300 -5.72 29.91 9.31
C PRO A 300 -4.64 29.19 8.50
N GLU A 301 -4.87 29.05 7.19
CA GLU A 301 -4.01 28.33 6.26
C GLU A 301 -2.56 28.81 6.32
N ARG A 302 -2.34 30.12 6.47
CA ARG A 302 -1.00 30.70 6.61
C ARG A 302 -0.23 30.12 7.79
N LEU A 303 -0.86 30.00 8.97
CA LEU A 303 -0.18 29.49 10.16
C LEU A 303 0.09 27.99 10.04
N MET A 304 -0.81 27.26 9.37
CA MET A 304 -0.56 25.86 9.02
C MET A 304 0.62 25.73 8.05
N GLN A 305 0.68 26.54 7.00
CA GLN A 305 1.81 26.54 6.05
C GLN A 305 3.13 26.85 6.75
N GLU A 306 3.18 27.88 7.60
CA GLU A 306 4.37 28.21 8.40
C GLU A 306 4.81 27.03 9.30
N LEU A 307 3.84 26.33 9.93
CA LEU A 307 4.10 25.11 10.70
C LEU A 307 4.63 23.98 9.82
N GLU A 308 4.00 23.72 8.67
CA GLU A 308 4.38 22.63 7.77
C GLU A 308 5.76 22.85 7.15
N GLU A 309 6.07 24.09 6.77
CA GLU A 309 7.38 24.49 6.27
C GLU A 309 8.46 24.28 7.34
N GLU A 310 8.20 24.67 8.59
CA GLU A 310 9.13 24.46 9.70
C GLU A 310 9.32 22.96 10.03
N ILE A 311 8.26 22.15 9.96
CA ILE A 311 8.35 20.68 10.13
C ILE A 311 9.21 20.06 9.03
N GLN A 312 9.05 20.50 7.77
CA GLN A 312 9.81 19.96 6.64
C GLN A 312 11.26 20.45 6.62
N LYS A 313 11.48 21.71 7.00
CA LYS A 313 12.78 22.37 6.99
C LYS A 313 12.97 23.17 8.27
N PRO A 314 13.43 22.52 9.37
CA PRO A 314 13.59 23.17 10.66
C PRO A 314 14.54 24.36 10.58
N THR A 315 14.04 25.56 10.87
CA THR A 315 14.81 26.80 10.97
C THR A 315 14.94 27.29 12.41
N GLY A 316 14.14 26.75 13.33
CA GLY A 316 14.08 27.14 14.73
C GLY A 316 13.15 28.31 15.03
N ILE A 317 12.27 28.70 14.09
CA ILE A 317 11.24 29.70 14.35
C ILE A 317 10.13 29.11 15.24
N SER A 318 9.48 29.97 16.04
CA SER A 318 8.30 29.56 16.79
C SER A 318 7.10 29.50 15.85
N THR A 319 6.42 28.36 15.83
CA THR A 319 5.15 28.16 15.12
C THR A 319 4.03 27.89 16.13
N ILE A 320 2.81 27.69 15.64
CA ILE A 320 1.69 27.24 16.46
C ILE A 320 1.93 25.82 16.99
N ASP A 321 1.17 25.42 18.01
CA ASP A 321 1.14 24.02 18.43
C ASP A 321 0.55 23.13 17.32
N PRO A 322 1.23 22.03 16.93
CA PRO A 322 0.76 21.19 15.83
C PRO A 322 -0.60 20.54 16.17
N PRO A 323 -1.66 20.79 15.37
CA PRO A 323 -2.92 20.08 15.57
C PRO A 323 -2.76 18.59 15.26
N LYS A 324 -3.48 17.72 15.95
CA LYS A 324 -3.43 16.27 15.65
C LYS A 324 -4.07 16.01 14.29
N LEU A 325 -3.39 15.29 13.39
CA LEU A 325 -3.99 14.84 12.15
C LEU A 325 -5.12 13.85 12.47
N ALA A 326 -6.31 14.07 11.94
CA ALA A 326 -7.44 13.16 12.07
C ALA A 326 -8.16 13.05 10.72
N ILE A 327 -8.63 11.84 10.42
CA ILE A 327 -9.40 11.52 9.22
C ILE A 327 -10.65 10.71 9.58
N THR A 328 -11.68 10.87 8.77
CA THR A 328 -12.78 9.91 8.66
C THR A 328 -12.64 9.19 7.34
N GLY A 329 -12.97 7.91 7.29
CA GLY A 329 -12.72 7.08 6.11
C GLY A 329 -13.81 6.06 5.86
N LEU A 330 -13.89 5.61 4.62
CA LEU A 330 -14.81 4.61 4.15
C LEU A 330 -14.08 3.68 3.18
N LEU A 331 -13.99 2.40 3.52
CA LEU A 331 -13.58 1.36 2.58
C LEU A 331 -14.82 0.68 2.02
N LEU A 332 -14.95 0.65 0.70
CA LEU A 332 -16.06 0.00 0.00
C LEU A 332 -15.54 -1.08 -0.92
N SER A 333 -15.98 -2.31 -0.71
CA SER A 333 -15.76 -3.40 -1.67
C SER A 333 -17.10 -3.87 -2.22
N LYS A 334 -17.41 -3.42 -3.45
CA LYS A 334 -18.60 -3.85 -4.18
C LYS A 334 -18.54 -5.35 -4.50
N GLU A 335 -17.36 -5.84 -4.87
CA GLU A 335 -17.14 -7.23 -5.27
C GLU A 335 -17.19 -8.23 -4.12
N CYS A 336 -17.06 -7.75 -2.88
CA CYS A 336 -17.20 -8.58 -1.68
C CYS A 336 -18.41 -8.23 -0.82
N GLY A 337 -19.19 -7.20 -1.18
CA GLY A 337 -20.34 -6.77 -0.39
C GLY A 337 -19.97 -6.36 1.04
N ILE A 338 -18.81 -5.72 1.22
CA ILE A 338 -18.32 -5.28 2.53
C ILE A 338 -18.00 -3.79 2.53
N MET A 339 -18.24 -3.17 3.68
CA MET A 339 -17.97 -1.76 3.93
C MET A 339 -17.33 -1.62 5.31
N PHE A 340 -16.29 -0.80 5.42
CA PHE A 340 -15.76 -0.36 6.71
C PHE A 340 -15.91 1.15 6.86
N ASP A 341 -16.53 1.56 7.97
CA ASP A 341 -16.49 2.94 8.46
C ASP A 341 -15.28 3.12 9.38
N ILE A 342 -14.38 4.03 9.01
CA ILE A 342 -13.15 4.36 9.74
C ILE A 342 -13.36 5.68 10.47
N ASN A 343 -13.25 5.65 11.79
CA ASN A 343 -13.48 6.81 12.65
C ASN A 343 -12.52 6.83 13.85
N LYS A 344 -12.62 7.89 14.66
CA LYS A 344 -11.81 8.11 15.87
C LYS A 344 -10.31 7.95 15.59
N THR A 345 -9.87 8.50 14.46
CA THR A 345 -8.49 8.36 14.06
C THR A 345 -7.62 9.44 14.70
N GLU A 346 -6.39 9.07 15.04
CA GLU A 346 -5.34 10.00 15.44
C GLU A 346 -4.08 9.70 14.61
N GLY A 347 -3.49 10.76 14.07
CA GLY A 347 -2.35 10.70 13.17
C GLY A 347 -1.09 11.36 13.74
N LEU A 348 0.04 10.72 13.46
CA LEU A 348 1.38 11.21 13.69
C LEU A 348 2.04 11.47 12.34
N ARG A 349 2.40 12.72 12.07
CA ARG A 349 3.12 13.08 10.84
C ARG A 349 4.61 12.78 10.98
N TYR A 350 5.25 12.45 9.85
CA TYR A 350 6.70 12.30 9.81
C TYR A 350 7.39 13.65 9.84
N VAL A 351 8.36 13.79 10.74
CA VAL A 351 9.46 14.75 10.60
C VAL A 351 10.60 14.03 9.91
N ALA A 352 11.15 14.58 8.82
CA ALA A 352 12.21 13.97 8.01
C ALA A 352 13.46 13.53 8.84
N VAL A 353 13.63 14.06 10.05
CA VAL A 353 14.69 13.70 11.00
C VAL A 353 14.63 12.22 11.43
N PHE A 354 13.45 11.57 11.45
CA PHE A 354 13.33 10.17 11.87
C PHE A 354 13.79 9.14 10.82
N LEU A 355 13.83 9.49 9.53
CA LEU A 355 14.27 8.58 8.47
C LEU A 355 15.79 8.31 8.50
N LEU A 356 16.60 9.24 9.01
CA LEU A 356 18.04 9.05 9.13
C LEU A 356 18.45 8.04 10.20
N ARG A 357 17.56 7.67 11.14
CA ARG A 357 17.86 6.65 12.15
C ARG A 357 17.46 5.23 11.74
N TYR A 358 16.50 5.08 10.84
CA TYR A 358 15.99 3.76 10.43
C TYR A 358 16.53 3.27 9.08
N MET A 359 17.18 4.11 8.27
CA MET A 359 17.92 3.66 7.08
C MET A 359 19.41 3.36 7.34
N LEU A 360 19.87 3.46 8.59
CA LEU A 360 21.26 3.20 8.99
C LEU A 360 21.41 2.04 10.01
N THR A 361 20.38 1.22 10.14
CA THR A 361 20.40 -0.07 10.86
C THR A 361 19.74 -1.10 9.98
#